data_AF-A0A1F5YFU8-F1
#
_entry.id   AF-A0A1F5YFU8-F1
#
_cell.length_a   1.000
_cell.length_b   1.000
_cell.length_c   1.000
_cell.angle_alpha   90.00
_cell.angle_beta   90.00
_cell.angle_gamma   90.00
#
_symmetry.space_group_name_H-M   'P 1'
#
loop_
_entity.id
_entity.type
_entity.pdbx_description
1 polymer ?
#
loop_
_entity_poly.entity_id
_entity_poly.type
_entity_poly.pdbx_seq_one_letter_code
_entity_poly.pdbx_strand_id
1 'polypeptide(L)'
;MLTPEQLSQFKPEPIRLKAGECSFHHPLTLHGSYSNRSDHPRRALVLNYMKADTRSDSDQPIMPGSPPIPRGEVIEGEYFPLVLARN
;
A
#
# COMPACT_ATOMS: atom_id res chain seq x y z
N MET A 1 5.45 -11.05 -14.54
CA MET A 1 6.48 -10.18 -15.15
C MET A 1 5.89 -9.52 -16.38
N LEU A 2 6.24 -8.27 -16.68
CA LEU A 2 5.80 -7.60 -17.91
C LEU A 2 6.37 -8.33 -19.14
N THR A 3 5.62 -8.38 -20.24
CA THR A 3 6.15 -8.81 -21.54
C THR A 3 7.15 -7.78 -22.10
N PRO A 4 8.01 -8.13 -23.07
CA PRO A 4 8.89 -7.16 -23.73
C PRO A 4 8.13 -5.94 -24.30
N GLU A 5 7.01 -6.16 -25.00
CA GLU A 5 6.13 -5.06 -25.45
C GLU A 5 5.64 -4.19 -24.30
N GLN A 6 5.10 -4.78 -23.22
CA GLN A 6 4.62 -4.02 -22.07
C GLN A 6 5.73 -3.23 -21.40
N LEU A 7 6.93 -3.80 -21.31
CA LEU A 7 8.10 -3.12 -20.74
C LEU A 7 8.53 -1.92 -21.60
N SER A 8 8.48 -2.04 -22.94
CA SER A 8 8.78 -0.93 -23.84
C SER A 8 7.78 0.23 -23.74
N GLN A 9 6.54 -0.08 -23.35
CA GLN A 9 5.48 0.91 -23.13
C GLN A 9 5.52 1.50 -21.72
N PHE A 10 6.19 0.83 -20.77
CA PHE A 10 6.30 1.29 -19.40
C PHE A 10 7.25 2.49 -19.32
N LYS A 11 6.66 3.69 -19.25
CA LYS A 11 7.34 4.97 -19.10
C LYS A 11 7.09 5.51 -17.68
N PRO A 12 7.78 5.01 -16.64
CA PRO A 12 7.58 5.47 -15.28
C PRO A 12 8.08 6.90 -15.10
N GLU A 13 7.29 7.73 -14.41
CA GLU A 13 7.67 9.09 -14.05
C GLU A 13 8.17 9.15 -12.60
N PRO A 14 9.42 9.62 -12.35
CA PRO A 14 9.93 9.74 -10.99
C PRO A 14 9.22 10.86 -10.20
N ILE A 15 8.62 10.48 -9.07
CA ILE A 15 8.08 11.44 -8.09
C ILE A 15 9.14 11.68 -7.02
N ARG A 16 9.82 12.84 -7.09
CA ARG A 16 10.79 13.26 -6.07
C ARG A 16 10.07 13.97 -4.94
N LEU A 17 10.40 13.60 -3.70
CA LEU A 17 9.77 14.12 -2.48
C LEU A 17 10.84 14.73 -1.57
N LYS A 18 10.49 15.83 -0.90
CA LYS A 18 11.21 16.39 0.24
C LYS A 18 10.78 15.69 1.53
N ALA A 19 11.56 15.87 2.59
CA ALA A 19 11.17 15.39 3.92
C ALA A 19 9.81 16.00 4.32
N GLY A 20 8.85 15.15 4.68
CA GLY A 20 7.48 15.55 5.03
C GLY A 20 6.49 15.54 3.86
N GLU A 21 6.94 15.38 2.62
CA GLU A 21 6.03 15.22 1.48
C GLU A 21 5.60 13.74 1.33
N CYS A 22 4.46 13.52 0.68
CA CYS A 22 3.91 12.19 0.42
C CYS A 22 3.38 12.09 -1.01
N SER A 23 3.21 10.85 -1.47
CA SER A 23 2.49 10.54 -2.71
C SER A 23 1.38 9.55 -2.41
N PHE A 24 0.28 9.69 -3.15
CA PHE A 24 -0.84 8.75 -3.12
C PHE A 24 -0.85 7.99 -4.45
N HIS A 25 -1.03 6.67 -4.38
CA HIS A 25 -1.21 5.83 -5.55
C HIS A 25 -2.32 4.81 -5.29
N HIS A 26 -3.03 4.45 -6.34
CA HIS A 26 -4.04 3.40 -6.28
C HIS A 26 -3.35 2.04 -6.12
N PRO A 27 -3.93 1.04 -5.42
CA PRO A 27 -3.28 -0.28 -5.24
C PRO A 27 -2.96 -1.02 -6.54
N LEU A 28 -3.62 -0.66 -7.66
CA LEU A 28 -3.36 -1.21 -8.99
C LEU A 28 -2.38 -0.37 -9.84
N THR A 29 -1.88 0.75 -9.33
CA THR A 29 -0.88 1.55 -10.03
C THR A 29 0.45 0.80 -10.05
N LEU A 30 0.98 0.50 -11.24
CA LEU A 30 2.33 -0.04 -11.37
C LEU A 30 3.34 1.02 -10.91
N HIS A 31 4.13 0.70 -9.89
CA HIS A 31 5.11 1.62 -9.31
C HIS A 31 6.34 0.86 -8.77
N GLY A 32 7.41 1.60 -8.49
CA GLY A 32 8.65 1.01 -7.97
C GLY A 32 9.62 2.07 -7.47
N SER A 33 10.76 1.61 -6.96
CA SER A 33 11.86 2.45 -6.48
C SER A 33 13.10 2.20 -7.32
N TYR A 34 13.80 3.26 -7.70
CA TYR A 34 15.17 3.13 -8.18
C TYR A 34 16.14 2.82 -7.03
N SER A 35 17.33 2.32 -7.36
CA SER A 35 18.40 2.12 -6.39
C SER A 35 18.85 3.44 -5.78
N ASN A 36 19.10 3.43 -4.47
CA ASN A 36 19.72 4.55 -3.79
C ASN A 36 21.23 4.54 -4.06
N ARG A 37 21.75 5.62 -4.64
CA ARG A 37 23.18 5.80 -4.96
C ARG A 37 23.88 6.85 -4.09
N SER A 38 23.19 7.35 -3.06
CA SER A 38 23.76 8.32 -2.12
C SER A 38 24.37 7.62 -0.90
N ASP A 39 25.18 8.36 -0.14
CA ASP A 39 25.81 7.88 1.10
C ASP A 39 24.84 7.88 2.31
N HIS A 40 23.58 8.28 2.10
CA HIS A 40 22.57 8.38 3.14
C HIS A 40 21.43 7.39 2.91
N PRO A 41 20.86 6.78 3.97
CA PRO A 41 19.74 5.86 3.84
C PRO A 41 18.45 6.60 3.43
N ARG A 42 17.69 6.02 2.49
CA ARG A 42 16.31 6.44 2.20
C ARG A 42 15.38 5.91 3.29
N ARG A 43 14.70 6.81 4.01
CA ARG A 43 13.69 6.46 5.03
C ARG A 43 12.31 6.90 4.55
N ALA A 44 11.31 6.02 4.67
CA ALA A 44 9.94 6.28 4.29
C ALA A 44 8.98 5.47 5.17
N LEU A 45 7.73 5.94 5.28
CA LEU A 45 6.61 5.21 5.87
C LEU A 45 5.61 4.91 4.76
N VAL A 46 5.11 3.68 4.71
CA VAL A 46 4.04 3.28 3.78
C VAL A 46 2.79 3.00 4.60
N LEU A 47 1.70 3.69 4.25
CA LEU A 47 0.38 3.50 4.85
C LEU A 47 -0.57 3.01 3.76
N ASN A 48 -1.20 1.87 3.99
CA ASN A 48 -2.23 1.34 3.11
C ASN A 48 -3.60 1.62 3.73
N TYR A 49 -4.48 2.21 2.92
CA TYR A 49 -5.86 2.50 3.31
C TYR A 49 -6.82 1.65 2.49
N MET A 50 -7.89 1.20 3.13
CA MET A 50 -8.98 0.48 2.49
C MET A 50 -10.32 1.11 2.89
N LYS A 51 -11.39 0.77 2.17
CA LYS A 51 -12.72 1.27 2.50
C LYS A 51 -13.20 0.62 3.82
N ALA A 52 -13.99 1.35 4.60
CA ALA A 52 -14.48 0.89 5.90
C ALA A 52 -15.31 -0.41 5.84
N ASP A 53 -15.90 -0.74 4.70
CA ASP A 53 -16.68 -1.97 4.47
C ASP A 53 -15.90 -3.05 3.69
N THR A 54 -14.57 -2.93 3.62
CA THR A 54 -13.72 -3.97 3.03
C THR A 54 -13.89 -5.27 3.81
N ARG A 55 -14.07 -6.39 3.11
CA ARG A 55 -14.29 -7.71 3.72
C ARG A 55 -13.07 -8.61 3.56
N SER A 56 -12.85 -9.47 4.53
CA SER A 56 -11.79 -10.48 4.46
C SER A 56 -12.06 -11.47 3.32
N ASP A 57 -11.04 -11.74 2.52
CA ASP A 57 -11.08 -12.77 1.48
C ASP A 57 -10.36 -14.06 1.91
N SER A 58 -10.16 -14.26 3.21
CA SER A 58 -9.57 -15.49 3.76
C SER A 58 -9.97 -15.69 5.22
N ASP A 59 -9.67 -16.87 5.77
CA ASP A 59 -9.83 -17.16 7.20
C ASP A 59 -8.50 -17.05 7.97
N GLN A 60 -7.53 -16.32 7.40
CA GLN A 60 -6.20 -16.12 7.97
C GLN A 60 -6.05 -14.70 8.54
N PRO A 61 -5.06 -14.45 9.42
CA PRO A 61 -4.65 -13.10 9.78
C PRO A 61 -4.40 -12.23 8.56
N ILE A 62 -4.99 -11.02 8.54
CA ILE A 62 -4.79 -10.04 7.47
C ILE A 62 -3.33 -9.54 7.45
N MET A 63 -2.72 -9.40 8.64
CA MET A 63 -1.32 -9.02 8.82
C MET A 63 -0.64 -9.98 9.81
N PRO A 64 0.68 -10.22 9.68
CA PRO A 64 1.41 -11.01 10.67
C PRO A 64 1.23 -10.43 12.09
N GLY A 65 0.72 -11.26 13.00
CA GLY A 65 0.45 -10.88 14.40
C GLY A 65 -0.93 -10.28 14.67
N SER A 66 -1.79 -10.07 13.67
CA SER A 66 -3.20 -9.72 13.91
C SER A 66 -4.04 -10.97 14.19
N PRO A 67 -5.18 -10.86 14.89
CA PRO A 67 -6.16 -11.94 14.91
C PRO A 67 -6.71 -12.20 13.49
N PRO A 68 -7.15 -13.44 13.18
CA PRO A 68 -7.86 -13.72 11.94
C PRO A 68 -9.24 -13.04 11.93
N ILE A 69 -9.69 -12.65 10.75
CA ILE A 69 -11.04 -12.14 10.49
C ILE A 69 -11.69 -13.09 9.50
N PRO A 70 -12.83 -13.74 9.82
CA PRO A 70 -13.44 -14.75 8.97
C PRO A 70 -13.73 -14.22 7.56
N ARG A 71 -13.62 -15.11 6.57
CA ARG A 71 -13.94 -14.79 5.18
C ARG A 71 -15.36 -14.22 5.08
N GLY A 72 -15.49 -13.09 4.38
CA GLY A 72 -16.75 -12.40 4.19
C GLY A 72 -17.10 -11.40 5.29
N GLU A 73 -16.42 -11.42 6.44
CA GLU A 73 -16.62 -10.42 7.50
C GLU A 73 -15.88 -9.12 7.21
N VAL A 74 -16.37 -8.00 7.75
CA VAL A 74 -15.74 -6.69 7.61
C VAL A 74 -14.40 -6.68 8.34
N ILE A 75 -13.37 -6.10 7.71
CA ILE A 75 -12.06 -5.95 8.31
C ILE A 75 -12.08 -4.74 9.25
N GLU A 76 -12.17 -5.00 10.55
CA GLU A 76 -12.30 -3.98 11.60
C GLU A 76 -11.56 -4.37 12.89
N GLY A 77 -11.61 -3.49 13.90
CA GLY A 77 -11.03 -3.69 15.23
C GLY A 77 -9.77 -2.85 15.49
N GLU A 78 -9.11 -3.09 16.62
CA GLU A 78 -7.96 -2.29 17.08
C GLU A 78 -6.80 -2.27 16.08
N TYR A 79 -6.57 -3.39 15.37
CA TYR A 79 -5.54 -3.51 14.34
C TYR A 79 -5.92 -2.86 13.00
N PHE A 80 -7.22 -2.60 12.77
CA PHE A 80 -7.76 -2.02 11.54
C PHE A 80 -8.73 -0.86 11.88
N PRO A 81 -8.24 0.20 12.52
CA PRO A 81 -9.10 1.27 13.03
C PRO A 81 -9.67 2.14 11.91
N LEU A 82 -10.85 2.73 12.15
CA LEU A 82 -11.38 3.79 11.30
C LEU A 82 -10.52 5.05 11.40
N VAL A 83 -10.03 5.52 10.26
CA VAL A 83 -9.16 6.72 10.19
C VAL A 83 -9.95 8.00 10.41
N LEU A 84 -11.20 8.03 9.96
CA LEU A 84 -12.11 9.15 10.13
C LEU A 84 -13.53 8.61 10.31
N ALA A 85 -14.06 8.74 11.53
CA ALA A 85 -15.49 8.57 11.77
C ALA A 85 -16.23 9.84 11.29
N ARG A 86 -17.20 9.67 10.39
CA ARG A 86 -18.11 10.77 10.05
C ARG A 86 -19.30 10.69 10.99
N ASN A 87 -19.54 11.79 11.71
CA ASN A 87 -20.75 12.01 12.49
C ASN A 87 -21.94 12.28 11.56
#